data_AF-A0A4Q0VW87-F1
#
_entry.id   AF-A0A4Q0VW87-F1
#
_cell.length_a   1.000
_cell.length_b   1.000
_cell.length_c   1.000
_cell.angle_alpha   90.00
_cell.angle_beta   90.00
_cell.angle_gamma   90.00
#
_symmetry.space_group_name_H-M   'P 1'
#
loop_
_entity.id
_entity.type
_entity.pdbx_description
1 polymer ?
#
loop_
_entity_poly.entity_id
_entity_poly.type
_entity_poly.pdbx_seq_one_letter_code
_entity_poly.pdbx_strand_id
1 'polypeptide(L)'
;MHNVNKTKINTDVIYWLNQKTKTSNHSVVLVDGFCFMLRKLKLQGAVRLVPGNFFHQRFWKSLDRTLNYNLTGNKKRINVSLYRFYYDVSVSEGLIKLVDGRASLTNEGKLFLTISSEEQLNFLLSKIW
;
A
#
# COMPACT_ATOMS: atom_id res chain seq x y z
N MET A 1 -13.07 -22.72 -10.32
CA MET A 1 -12.30 -22.81 -9.06
C MET A 1 -11.30 -21.67 -9.04
N HIS A 2 -11.62 -20.55 -8.37
CA HIS A 2 -10.68 -19.43 -8.23
C HIS A 2 -9.80 -19.69 -7.02
N ASN A 3 -8.51 -19.91 -7.27
CA ASN A 3 -7.49 -19.99 -6.23
C ASN A 3 -7.47 -18.66 -5.48
N VAL A 4 -7.97 -18.66 -4.25
CA VAL A 4 -7.68 -17.64 -3.26
C VAL A 4 -6.18 -17.75 -2.99
N ASN A 5 -5.38 -16.94 -3.70
CA ASN A 5 -3.99 -16.74 -3.34
C ASN A 5 -3.99 -16.23 -1.90
N LYS A 6 -3.70 -17.12 -0.95
CA LYS A 6 -3.37 -16.74 0.43
C LYS A 6 -2.32 -15.65 0.32
N THR A 7 -2.68 -14.44 0.72
CA THR A 7 -1.77 -13.30 0.79
C THR A 7 -0.55 -13.78 1.55
N LYS A 8 0.57 -13.96 0.85
CA LYS A 8 1.78 -14.54 1.44
C LYS A 8 2.17 -13.60 2.56
N ILE A 9 2.01 -14.04 3.81
CA ILE A 9 2.30 -13.27 5.02
C ILE A 9 3.63 -12.56 4.78
N ASN A 10 3.59 -11.23 4.65
CA ASN A 10 4.78 -10.47 4.30
C ASN A 10 5.60 -10.29 5.58
N THR A 11 6.36 -11.33 5.92
CA THR A 11 7.20 -11.39 7.11
C THR A 11 8.14 -10.19 7.21
N ASP A 12 8.51 -9.57 6.09
CA ASP A 12 9.31 -8.34 6.09
C ASP A 12 8.52 -7.12 6.56
N VAL A 13 7.23 -7.02 6.23
CA VAL A 13 6.34 -5.96 6.72
C VAL A 13 6.07 -6.17 8.21
N ILE A 14 5.83 -7.41 8.64
CA ILE A 14 5.68 -7.75 10.06
C ILE A 14 6.98 -7.44 10.83
N TYR A 15 8.12 -7.85 10.29
CA TYR A 15 9.43 -7.57 10.89
C TYR A 15 9.70 -6.06 10.95
N TRP A 16 9.33 -5.30 9.92
CA TRP A 16 9.42 -3.85 9.92
C TRP A 16 8.52 -3.21 10.98
N LEU A 17 7.26 -3.66 11.10
CA LEU A 17 6.34 -3.22 12.15
C LEU A 17 6.92 -3.54 13.54
N ASN A 18 7.38 -4.78 13.75
CA ASN A 18 7.92 -5.28 15.02
C ASN A 18 9.26 -4.65 15.43
N GLN A 19 10.14 -4.30 14.49
CA GLN A 19 11.37 -3.57 14.81
C GLN A 19 11.13 -2.12 15.26
N LYS A 20 9.92 -1.60 15.08
CA LYS A 20 9.58 -0.20 15.32
C LYS A 20 8.51 0.02 16.40
N THR A 21 8.07 -1.04 17.09
CA THR A 21 7.03 -1.03 18.14
C THR A 21 7.38 -0.29 19.44
N LYS A 22 8.50 0.43 19.53
CA LYS A 22 8.80 1.28 20.70
C LYS A 22 8.13 2.67 20.68
N THR A 23 7.51 3.10 19.58
CA THR A 23 6.83 4.41 19.50
C THR A 23 5.57 4.38 18.62
N SER A 24 4.48 4.95 19.16
CA SER A 24 3.12 5.06 18.57
C SER A 24 3.03 5.74 17.19
N ASN A 25 4.12 6.35 16.70
CA ASN A 25 4.16 7.10 15.44
C ASN A 25 4.17 6.23 14.16
N HIS A 26 4.26 4.91 14.23
CA HIS A 26 4.56 4.08 13.06
C HIS A 26 3.34 3.38 12.43
N SER A 27 2.28 3.13 13.20
CA SER A 27 0.96 2.75 12.66
C SER A 27 0.39 3.87 11.77
N VAL A 28 0.67 5.12 12.14
CA VAL A 28 0.39 6.32 11.34
C VAL A 28 1.08 6.24 9.97
N VAL A 29 2.32 5.75 9.94
CA VAL A 29 3.12 5.64 8.71
C VAL A 29 2.60 4.57 7.72
N LEU A 30 2.03 3.47 8.23
CA LEU A 30 1.36 2.44 7.41
C LEU A 30 0.11 3.02 6.73
N VAL A 31 -0.77 3.63 7.53
CA VAL A 31 -2.02 4.23 7.05
C VAL A 31 -1.73 5.39 6.11
N ASP A 32 -0.82 6.28 6.47
CA ASP A 32 -0.45 7.44 5.65
C ASP A 32 0.13 7.02 4.30
N GLY A 33 0.96 5.97 4.26
CA GLY A 33 1.49 5.43 3.00
C GLY A 33 0.40 4.87 2.11
N PHE A 34 -0.48 4.06 2.67
CA PHE A 34 -1.58 3.48 1.93
C PHE A 34 -2.55 4.56 1.40
N CYS A 35 -2.96 5.48 2.27
CA CYS A 35 -3.85 6.59 1.92
C CYS A 35 -3.19 7.54 0.92
N PHE A 36 -1.88 7.81 1.03
CA PHE A 36 -1.15 8.62 0.05
C PHE A 36 -1.21 8.00 -1.34
N MET A 37 -0.99 6.69 -1.46
CA MET A 37 -1.11 5.99 -2.74
C MET A 37 -2.52 6.14 -3.34
N LEU A 38 -3.57 5.88 -2.56
CA LEU A 38 -4.95 5.99 -3.05
C LEU A 38 -5.31 7.43 -3.42
N ARG A 39 -4.90 8.43 -2.63
CA ARG A 39 -5.08 9.85 -2.94
C ARG A 39 -4.35 10.23 -4.22
N LYS A 40 -3.15 9.69 -4.44
CA LYS A 40 -2.41 9.91 -5.68
C LYS A 40 -3.15 9.34 -6.90
N LEU A 41 -3.74 8.15 -6.79
CA LEU A 41 -4.58 7.59 -7.84
C LEU A 41 -5.84 8.43 -8.07
N LYS A 42 -6.47 8.95 -7.00
CA LYS A 42 -7.59 9.88 -7.09
C LYS A 42 -7.24 11.13 -7.90
N LEU A 43 -6.06 11.71 -7.65
CA LEU A 43 -5.59 12.93 -8.32
C LEU A 43 -5.16 12.69 -9.77
N GLN A 44 -4.50 11.57 -10.05
CA GLN A 44 -3.97 11.26 -11.39
C GLN A 44 -5.01 10.60 -12.30
N GLY A 45 -6.14 10.14 -11.75
CA GLY A 45 -7.22 9.45 -12.46
C GLY A 45 -6.85 8.02 -12.85
N ALA A 46 -5.86 7.85 -13.71
CA ALA A 46 -5.35 6.56 -14.15
C ALA A 46 -3.83 6.58 -14.27
N VAL A 47 -3.17 5.58 -13.68
CA VAL A 47 -1.71 5.46 -13.65
C VAL A 47 -1.29 4.21 -14.41
N ARG A 48 -0.36 4.38 -15.35
CA ARG A 48 0.19 3.28 -16.15
C ARG A 48 1.02 2.32 -15.30
N LEU A 49 0.76 1.03 -15.48
CA LEU A 49 1.49 -0.06 -14.86
C LEU A 49 2.69 -0.45 -15.74
N VAL A 50 3.73 -0.98 -15.11
CA VAL A 50 4.83 -1.66 -15.81
C VAL A 50 4.41 -3.08 -16.20
N PRO A 51 5.13 -3.73 -17.13
CA PRO A 51 4.98 -5.17 -17.35
C PRO A 51 5.03 -5.93 -16.01
N GLY A 52 4.04 -6.81 -15.78
CA GLY A 52 3.81 -7.42 -14.47
C GLY A 52 2.75 -6.72 -13.60
N ASN A 53 1.96 -5.82 -14.20
CA ASN A 53 0.81 -5.12 -13.59
C ASN A 53 1.13 -4.30 -12.33
N PHE A 54 2.39 -3.95 -12.10
CA PHE A 54 2.79 -3.19 -10.90
C PHE A 54 3.00 -1.71 -11.20
N PHE A 55 3.02 -0.86 -10.16
CA PHE A 55 3.36 0.55 -10.34
C PHE A 55 4.86 0.75 -10.61
N HIS A 56 5.19 1.63 -11.56
CA HIS A 56 6.58 2.00 -11.85
C HIS A 56 7.27 2.61 -10.62
N GLN A 57 8.58 2.41 -10.44
CA GLN A 57 9.34 2.94 -9.30
C GLN A 57 9.13 4.45 -9.04
N ARG A 58 9.00 5.25 -10.12
CA ARG A 58 8.72 6.70 -10.04
C ARG A 58 7.40 7.02 -9.34
N PHE A 59 6.42 6.12 -9.41
CA PHE A 59 5.17 6.28 -8.67
C PHE A 59 5.43 6.27 -7.16
N TRP A 60 6.30 5.39 -6.68
CA TRP A 60 6.64 5.26 -5.26
C TRP A 60 7.59 6.32 -4.73
N LYS A 61 8.46 6.88 -5.60
CA LYS A 61 9.41 7.94 -5.19
C LYS A 61 8.75 9.15 -4.53
N SER A 62 7.52 9.50 -4.88
CA SER A 62 6.81 10.60 -4.20
C SER A 62 6.37 10.21 -2.79
N LEU A 63 5.98 8.95 -2.59
CA LEU A 63 5.60 8.42 -1.28
C LEU A 63 6.83 8.35 -0.36
N ASP A 64 7.98 7.92 -0.88
CA ASP A 64 9.28 7.98 -0.17
C ASP A 64 9.59 9.39 0.34
N ARG A 65 9.39 10.42 -0.51
CA ARG A 65 9.65 11.82 -0.17
C ARG A 65 8.66 12.36 0.87
N THR A 66 7.37 12.09 0.70
CA THR A 66 6.33 12.64 1.56
C THR A 66 6.39 12.07 2.97
N LEU A 67 6.73 10.79 3.11
CA LEU A 67 6.77 10.14 4.42
C LEU A 67 8.15 10.20 5.09
N ASN A 68 9.07 10.98 4.50
CA ASN A 68 10.44 11.17 4.98
C ASN A 68 11.08 9.86 5.44
N TYR A 69 10.90 8.79 4.66
CA TYR A 69 11.42 7.47 4.98
C TYR A 69 12.95 7.44 4.90
N ASN A 70 13.62 7.97 5.93
CA ASN A 70 15.05 7.80 6.18
C ASN A 70 15.33 6.40 6.79
N LEU A 71 14.74 5.34 6.23
CA LEU A 71 15.01 3.94 6.63
C LEU A 71 16.45 3.51 6.17
N THR A 72 17.54 3.88 6.82
CA THR A 72 18.91 3.55 6.37
C THR A 72 19.21 2.04 6.25
N GLY A 73 20.14 1.64 5.35
CA GLY A 73 20.82 0.33 5.37
C GLY A 73 20.32 -0.75 4.40
N ASN A 74 19.30 -1.52 4.80
CA ASN A 74 18.81 -2.74 4.09
C ASN A 74 17.52 -2.52 3.26
N LYS A 75 17.33 -1.28 2.81
CA LYS A 75 16.07 -0.59 2.48
C LYS A 75 15.28 -1.07 1.26
N LYS A 76 15.94 -1.64 0.24
CA LYS A 76 15.28 -1.97 -1.03
C LYS A 76 14.23 -3.07 -0.88
N ARG A 77 14.49 -4.11 -0.08
CA ARG A 77 13.56 -5.25 0.08
C ARG A 77 12.31 -4.87 0.85
N ILE A 78 12.44 -4.16 1.98
CA ILE A 78 11.31 -3.72 2.80
C ILE A 78 10.40 -2.74 2.04
N ASN A 79 10.96 -1.77 1.31
CA ASN A 79 10.16 -0.86 0.49
C ASN A 79 9.39 -1.62 -0.59
N VAL A 80 10.04 -2.59 -1.25
CA VAL A 80 9.37 -3.45 -2.23
C VAL A 80 8.25 -4.27 -1.56
N SER A 81 8.50 -4.82 -0.38
CA SER A 81 7.52 -5.60 0.39
C SER A 81 6.31 -4.74 0.83
N LEU A 82 6.53 -3.52 1.31
CA LEU A 82 5.46 -2.61 1.72
C LEU A 82 4.65 -2.08 0.54
N TYR A 83 5.32 -1.70 -0.57
CA TYR A 83 4.64 -1.27 -1.79
C TYR A 83 3.85 -2.40 -2.42
N ARG A 84 4.39 -3.62 -2.33
CA ARG A 84 3.71 -4.81 -2.79
C ARG A 84 2.48 -5.09 -1.93
N PHE A 85 2.59 -4.98 -0.61
CA PHE A 85 1.45 -5.07 0.30
C PHE A 85 0.36 -4.04 -0.04
N TYR A 86 0.71 -2.75 -0.18
CA TYR A 86 -0.27 -1.71 -0.55
C TYR A 86 -0.98 -2.01 -1.86
N TYR A 87 -0.22 -2.41 -2.87
CA TYR A 87 -0.77 -2.77 -4.17
C TYR A 87 -1.68 -3.99 -4.08
N ASP A 88 -1.21 -5.09 -3.47
CA ASP A 88 -1.95 -6.35 -3.42
C ASP A 88 -3.26 -6.18 -2.65
N VAL A 89 -3.23 -5.50 -1.49
CA VAL A 89 -4.46 -5.17 -0.73
C VAL A 89 -5.41 -4.31 -1.55
N SER A 90 -4.89 -3.31 -2.27
CA SER A 90 -5.76 -2.43 -3.07
C SER A 90 -6.46 -3.16 -4.20
N VAL A 91 -5.78 -4.15 -4.80
CA VAL A 91 -6.34 -4.98 -5.87
C VAL A 91 -7.33 -5.99 -5.29
N SER A 92 -6.95 -6.72 -4.24
CA SER A 92 -7.77 -7.80 -3.68
C SER A 92 -9.07 -7.28 -3.07
N GLU A 93 -9.03 -6.09 -2.48
CA GLU A 93 -10.17 -5.46 -1.80
C GLU A 93 -10.97 -4.54 -2.75
N GLY A 94 -10.65 -4.55 -4.04
CA GLY A 94 -11.39 -3.76 -5.04
C GLY A 94 -11.27 -2.25 -4.87
N LEU A 95 -10.27 -1.76 -4.12
CA LEU A 95 -10.04 -0.33 -3.91
C LEU A 95 -9.45 0.35 -5.17
N ILE A 96 -8.77 -0.43 -6.00
CA ILE A 96 -8.32 -0.03 -7.33
C ILE A 96 -8.78 -1.03 -8.37
N LYS A 97 -9.02 -0.56 -9.59
CA LYS A 97 -9.30 -1.41 -10.76
C LYS A 97 -8.16 -1.32 -11.76
N LEU A 98 -7.88 -2.45 -12.43
CA LEU A 98 -6.86 -2.57 -13.45
C LEU A 98 -7.55 -2.73 -14.82
N VAL A 99 -7.38 -1.75 -15.71
CA VAL A 99 -7.96 -1.76 -17.06
C VAL A 99 -6.89 -1.29 -18.05
N ASP A 100 -6.66 -2.05 -19.12
CA ASP A 100 -5.70 -1.73 -20.19
C ASP A 100 -4.29 -1.34 -19.69
N GLY A 101 -3.78 -2.09 -18.71
CA GLY A 101 -2.47 -1.82 -18.11
C GLY A 101 -2.41 -0.52 -17.31
N ARG A 102 -3.55 0.00 -16.85
CA ARG A 102 -3.67 1.18 -15.99
C ARG A 102 -4.42 0.83 -14.71
N ALA A 103 -3.98 1.40 -13.60
CA ALA A 103 -4.72 1.34 -12.35
C ALA A 103 -5.45 2.66 -12.09
N SER A 104 -6.68 2.58 -11.61
CA SER A 104 -7.50 3.73 -11.22
C SER A 104 -8.27 3.45 -9.94
N LEU A 105 -8.57 4.49 -9.17
CA LEU A 105 -9.32 4.38 -7.92
C LEU A 105 -10.79 4.03 -8.21
N THR A 106 -11.34 3.07 -7.46
CA THR A 106 -12.77 2.71 -7.53
C THR A 106 -13.63 3.58 -6.62
N ASN A 107 -14.92 3.30 -6.50
CA ASN A 107 -15.77 3.99 -5.54
C ASN A 107 -15.51 3.47 -4.12
N GLU A 108 -15.22 2.18 -3.98
CA GLU A 108 -14.80 1.52 -2.74
C GLU A 108 -13.50 2.14 -2.23
N GLY A 109 -12.53 2.38 -3.12
CA GLY A 109 -11.30 3.09 -2.79
C GLY A 109 -11.53 4.54 -2.34
N LYS A 110 -12.55 5.22 -2.87
CA LYS A 110 -12.93 6.57 -2.41
C LYS A 110 -13.60 6.53 -1.04
N LEU A 111 -14.49 5.56 -0.80
CA LEU A 111 -15.14 5.36 0.49
C LEU A 111 -14.13 5.00 1.58
N PHE A 112 -13.14 4.16 1.27
CA PHE A 112 -12.05 3.87 2.19
C PHE A 112 -11.31 5.14 2.64
N LEU A 113 -11.12 6.11 1.74
CA LEU A 113 -10.48 7.39 2.08
C LEU A 113 -11.33 8.30 2.98
N THR A 114 -12.61 7.98 3.22
CA THR A 114 -13.51 8.76 4.08
C THR A 114 -13.74 8.15 5.45
N ILE A 115 -13.36 6.88 5.67
CA ILE A 115 -13.47 6.25 7.00
C ILE A 115 -12.37 6.78 7.93
N SER A 116 -12.52 6.54 9.23
CA SER A 116 -11.57 7.03 10.24
C SER A 116 -10.18 6.38 10.10
N SER A 117 -9.13 7.08 10.54
CA SER A 117 -7.76 6.53 10.51
C SER A 117 -7.63 5.23 11.32
N GLU A 118 -8.43 5.07 12.39
CA GLU A 118 -8.47 3.84 13.18
C GLU A 118 -9.07 2.68 12.40
N GLU A 119 -10.18 2.89 11.70
CA GLU A 119 -10.79 1.88 10.83
C GLU A 119 -9.86 1.51 9.66
N GLN A 120 -9.16 2.50 9.08
CA GLN A 120 -8.14 2.26 8.04
C GLN A 120 -7.01 1.40 8.58
N LEU A 121 -6.52 1.67 9.79
CA LEU A 121 -5.48 0.88 10.43
C LEU A 121 -5.95 -0.55 10.69
N ASN A 122 -7.12 -0.71 11.31
CA ASN A 122 -7.69 -2.02 11.62
C ASN A 122 -7.90 -2.85 10.35
N PHE A 123 -8.40 -2.22 9.28
CA PHE A 123 -8.51 -2.83 7.98
C PHE A 123 -7.14 -3.32 7.48
N LEU A 124 -6.11 -2.48 7.45
CA LEU A 124 -4.80 -2.86 6.94
C LEU A 124 -4.15 -3.97 7.79
N LEU A 125 -4.25 -3.88 9.11
CA LEU A 125 -3.73 -4.92 10.01
C LEU A 125 -4.42 -6.27 9.78
N SER A 126 -5.72 -6.27 9.47
CA SER A 126 -6.46 -7.50 9.16
C SER A 126 -5.97 -8.21 7.87
N LYS A 127 -5.21 -7.52 7.01
CA LYS A 127 -4.69 -8.08 5.74
C LYS A 127 -3.26 -8.59 5.85
N ILE A 128 -2.63 -8.44 7.01
CA ILE A 128 -1.27 -8.91 7.27
C ILE A 128 -1.26 -10.40 7.66
N TRP A 129 -2.37 -10.90 8.20
CA TRP A 129 -2.60 -12.27 8.68
C TRP A 129 -3.43 -13.09 7.69
#